data_AF-A0A5E4GKM5-F1
#
_entry.id   AF-A0A5E4GKM5-F1
#
_cell.length_a   1.000
_cell.length_b   1.000
_cell.length_c   1.000
_cell.angle_alpha   90.00
_cell.angle_beta   90.00
_cell.angle_gamma   90.00
#
_symmetry.space_group_name_H-M   'P 1'
#
loop_
_entity.id
_entity.type
_entity.pdbx_description
1 polymer ?
#
loop_
_entity_poly.entity_id
_entity_poly.type
_entity_poly.pdbx_seq_one_letter_code
_entity_poly.pdbx_strand_id
1 'polypeptide(L)' 'MAKSVAGIRPTVAILIAFLLIVSLVVPTAEGVICPLESKRSKTWSGVCIKSKNCDKQCKTWERAKHGACHATYRNVL' A
#
# COMPACT_ATOMS: atom_id res chain seq x y z
N MET A 1 -37.11 36.05 17.27
CA MET A 1 -36.57 35.15 16.23
C MET A 1 -35.89 33.98 16.92
N ALA A 2 -36.59 32.85 17.08
CA ALA A 2 -36.01 31.64 17.63
C ALA A 2 -35.30 30.90 16.47
N LYS A 3 -33.96 30.91 16.48
CA LYS A 3 -33.18 30.06 15.56
C LYS A 3 -33.34 28.65 16.08
N SER A 4 -34.16 27.86 15.40
CA SER A 4 -34.35 26.44 15.66
C SER A 4 -33.01 25.75 15.51
N VAL A 5 -32.28 25.55 16.62
CA VAL A 5 -31.16 24.62 16.65
C VAL A 5 -31.80 23.27 16.40
N ALA A 6 -31.58 22.71 15.22
CA ALA A 6 -31.96 21.34 14.90
C ALA A 6 -31.20 20.43 15.88
N GLY A 7 -31.81 20.17 17.03
CA GLY A 7 -31.26 19.36 18.08
C GLY A 7 -31.05 17.96 17.55
N ILE A 8 -29.80 17.51 17.55
CA ILE A 8 -29.44 16.14 17.20
C ILE A 8 -30.27 15.23 18.11
N ARG A 9 -31.13 14.40 17.51
CA ARG A 9 -31.96 13.46 18.25
C ARG A 9 -31.05 12.59 19.13
N PRO A 10 -31.46 12.25 20.37
CA PRO A 10 -30.62 11.48 21.29
C PRO A 10 -30.19 10.13 20.70
N THR A 11 -31.05 9.50 19.89
CA THR A 11 -30.72 8.28 19.14
C THR A 11 -29.59 8.48 18.14
N VAL A 12 -29.58 9.62 17.44
CA VAL A 12 -28.52 9.99 16.50
C VAL A 12 -27.22 10.28 17.25
N ALA A 13 -27.29 10.95 18.41
CA ALA A 13 -26.12 11.22 19.24
C ALA A 13 -25.46 9.93 19.75
N ILE A 14 -26.24 8.94 20.18
CA ILE A 14 -25.74 7.64 20.64
C ILE A 14 -25.05 6.87 19.51
N LEU A 15 -25.66 6.85 18.32
CA LEU A 15 -25.06 6.21 17.14
C LEU A 15 -23.72 6.83 16.77
N ILE A 16 -23.63 8.17 16.78
CA ILE A 16 -22.38 8.88 16.51
C ILE A 16 -21.32 8.52 17.56
N ALA A 17 -21.67 8.54 18.85
CA ALA A 17 -20.76 8.17 19.93
C ALA A 17 -20.23 6.73 19.77
N PHE A 18 -21.10 5.78 19.42
CA PHE A 18 -20.70 4.40 19.17
C PHE A 18 -19.72 4.27 18.00
N LEU A 19 -19.98 4.95 16.87
CA LEU A 19 -19.08 4.93 15.70
C LEU A 19 -17.70 5.52 16.02
N LEU A 20 -17.64 6.57 16.85
CA LEU A 20 -16.40 7.17 17.31
C LEU A 20 -15.60 6.20 18.20
N ILE A 21 -16.26 5.52 19.13
CA ILE A 21 -15.62 4.54 20.02
C ILE A 21 -15.06 3.36 19.22
N VAL A 22 -15.83 2.82 18.26
CA VAL A 22 -15.38 1.71 17.39
C VAL A 22 -14.13 2.11 16.60
N SER A 23 -14.09 3.33 16.06
CA SER A 23 -12.94 3.84 15.30
C SER A 23 -11.67 3.99 16.18
N LEU A 24 -11.83 4.16 17.49
CA LEU A 24 -10.73 4.28 18.45
C LEU A 24 -10.19 2.91 18.92
N VAL A 25 -11.05 1.88 18.92
CA VAL A 25 -10.74 0.54 19.43
C VAL A 25 -10.21 -0.40 18.35
N VAL A 26 -10.60 -0.21 17.09
CA VAL A 26 -10.06 -1.00 15.99
C VAL A 26 -8.59 -0.59 15.78
N PRO A 27 -7.61 -1.49 16.03
CA PRO A 27 -6.25 -1.20 15.61
C PRO A 27 -6.30 -0.97 14.11
N THR A 28 -5.73 0.15 13.66
CA THR A 28 -5.47 0.33 12.24
C THR A 28 -4.74 -0.94 11.81
N ALA A 29 -5.34 -1.70 10.90
CA ALA A 29 -4.55 -2.65 10.18
C ALA A 29 -3.64 -1.75 9.34
N GLU A 30 -2.44 -1.48 9.84
CA GLU A 30 -1.26 -1.38 8.99
C GLU A 30 -1.19 -2.68 8.21
N GLY A 31 -2.07 -2.82 7.21
CA GLY A 31 -1.85 -3.68 6.09
C GLY A 31 -0.45 -3.30 5.65
N VAL A 32 0.48 -4.23 5.75
CA VAL A 32 1.85 -4.04 5.29
C VAL A 32 1.70 -3.67 3.83
N ILE A 33 1.71 -2.37 3.54
CA ILE A 33 1.87 -1.86 2.20
C ILE A 33 3.31 -2.27 1.91
N CYS A 34 3.50 -3.46 1.35
CA CYS A 34 4.79 -3.83 0.81
C CYS A 34 5.18 -2.65 -0.07
N PRO A 35 6.28 -1.93 0.22
CA PRO A 35 6.62 -0.76 -0.56
C PRO A 35 6.59 -1.18 -2.03
N LEU A 36 5.79 -0.45 -2.82
CA LEU A 36 5.71 -0.61 -4.27
C LEU A 36 7.09 -0.46 -4.94
N GLU A 37 8.09 -0.04 -4.16
CA GLU A 37 9.51 0.00 -4.47
C GLU A 37 10.10 -1.42 -4.57
N SER A 38 9.78 -2.14 -5.65
CA SER A 38 10.58 -3.29 -6.07
C SER A 38 12.03 -2.82 -6.25
N LYS A 39 12.93 -3.26 -5.38
CA LYS A 39 14.35 -2.89 -5.42
C LYS A 39 14.94 -3.31 -6.77
N ARG A 40 15.49 -2.38 -7.55
CA ARG A 40 16.18 -2.71 -8.80
C ARG A 40 17.37 -3.62 -8.52
N SER A 41 17.57 -4.61 -9.39
CA SER A 41 18.76 -5.45 -9.38
C SER A 41 20.01 -4.59 -9.55
N LYS A 42 21.00 -4.80 -8.70
CA LYS A 42 22.31 -4.12 -8.76
C LYS A 42 23.30 -4.84 -9.66
N THR A 43 23.02 -6.10 -9.98
CA THR A 43 23.92 -6.98 -10.73
C THR A 43 23.44 -7.24 -12.16
N TRP A 44 22.14 -7.08 -12.43
CA TRP A 44 21.59 -7.20 -13.77
C TRP A 44 22.11 -6.10 -14.69
N SER A 45 22.60 -6.50 -15.85
CA SER A 45 23.06 -5.61 -16.91
C SER A 45 22.25 -5.83 -18.19
N GLY A 46 21.98 -4.74 -18.91
CA GLY A 46 21.24 -4.76 -20.18
C GLY A 46 19.71 -4.83 -20.04
N VAL A 47 19.02 -4.94 -21.18
CA VAL A 47 17.56 -4.92 -21.24
C VAL A 47 16.97 -6.18 -20.58
N CYS A 48 16.09 -5.99 -19.62
CA CYS A 48 15.38 -7.08 -18.96
C CYS A 48 14.15 -7.47 -19.80
N ILE A 49 14.27 -8.53 -20.60
CA ILE A 49 13.18 -9.04 -21.47
C ILE A 49 12.52 -10.30 -20.89
N LYS A 50 13.31 -11.15 -20.20
CA LYS A 50 12.85 -12.44 -19.67
C LYS A 50 12.88 -12.42 -18.15
N SER A 51 11.71 -12.20 -17.51
CA SER A 51 11.58 -12.18 -16.04
C SER A 51 12.09 -13.45 -15.37
N LYS A 52 12.02 -14.63 -16.02
CA LYS A 52 12.58 -15.88 -15.46
C LYS A 52 14.11 -15.83 -15.26
N ASN A 53 14.84 -15.20 -16.19
CA ASN A 53 16.29 -15.06 -16.06
C ASN A 53 16.64 -14.03 -14.98
N CYS A 54 15.87 -12.94 -14.93
CA CYS A 54 15.97 -11.93 -13.87
C CYS A 54 15.73 -12.54 -12.49
N ASP A 55 14.63 -13.28 -12.30
CA ASP A 55 14.30 -13.98 -11.05
C ASP A 55 15.43 -14.91 -10.60
N LYS A 56 15.96 -15.73 -11.52
CA LYS A 56 17.07 -16.64 -11.22
C LYS A 56 18.32 -15.88 -10.77
N GLN A 57 18.67 -14.78 -11.43
CA GLN A 57 19.84 -13.98 -11.07
C GLN A 57 19.65 -13.28 -9.73
N CYS A 58 18.51 -12.62 -9.51
CA CYS A 58 18.19 -11.96 -8.25
C CYS A 58 18.24 -12.93 -7.06
N LYS A 59 17.73 -14.15 -7.22
CA LYS A 59 17.84 -15.21 -6.19
C LYS A 59 19.29 -15.63 -5.93
N THR A 60 20.05 -15.87 -7.01
CA THR A 60 21.39 -16.46 -6.91
C THR A 60 22.43 -15.45 -6.41
N TRP A 61 22.39 -14.23 -6.94
CA TRP A 61 23.45 -13.22 -6.76
C TRP A 61 23.09 -12.19 -5.69
N GLU A 62 21.81 -11.88 -5.53
CA GLU A 62 21.35 -10.83 -4.63
C GLU A 62 20.55 -11.36 -3.43
N ARG A 63 20.40 -12.70 -3.34
CA ARG A 63 19.62 -13.38 -2.29
C ARG A 63 18.18 -12.86 -2.18
N ALA A 64 17.61 -12.40 -3.30
CA ALA A 64 16.23 -11.94 -3.37
C ALA A 64 15.26 -13.12 -3.30
N LYS A 65 14.05 -12.89 -2.77
CA LYS A 65 12.99 -13.90 -2.78
C LYS A 65 12.44 -14.14 -4.18
N HIS A 66 12.26 -13.07 -4.96
CA HIS A 66 11.82 -13.08 -6.35
C HIS A 66 12.38 -11.89 -7.12
N GLY A 67 12.40 -11.99 -8.45
CA GLY A 67 12.74 -10.90 -9.36
C GLY A 67 11.85 -10.90 -10.60
N ALA A 68 11.65 -9.73 -11.21
CA ALA A 68 10.91 -9.59 -12.45
C ALA A 68 11.44 -8.43 -13.28
N CYS A 69 11.24 -8.50 -14.60
CA CYS A 69 11.46 -7.37 -15.48
C CYS A 69 10.26 -6.42 -15.36
N HIS A 70 10.52 -5.18 -14.96
CA HIS A 70 9.51 -4.12 -14.94
C HIS A 70 9.83 -3.12 -16.05
N ALA A 71 8.87 -2.89 -16.94
CA ALA A 71 8.93 -1.76 -17.85
C ALA A 71 8.70 -0.48 -17.03
N THR A 72 9.78 0.14 -16.57
CA THR A 72 9.68 1.48 -15.98
C THR A 72 9.70 2.50 -17.10
N TYR A 73 8.73 3.41 -17.17
CA TYR A 73 8.69 4.53 -18.12
C TYR A 73 9.94 5.44 -18.09
N ARG A 74 10.85 5.25 -17.12
CA ARG A 74 12.09 6.00 -16.95
C ARG A 74 13.28 5.52 -17.80
N ASN A 75 13.09 4.54 -18.69
CA ASN A 75 14.11 4.08 -19.63
C ASN A 75 13.55 3.97 -21.07
N VAL A 76 12.66 4.89 -21.44
CA VAL A 76 12.29 5.13 -22.84
C VAL A 76 12.70 6.57 -23.15
N LEU A 77 13.99 6.77 -23.40
CA LEU A 77 14.61 7.84 -24.18
C LEU A 77 16.08 7.45 -24.41
#